data_AF-A0A8I2DCG0-F1
#
_entry.id   AF-A0A8I2DCG0-F1
#
_cell.length_a   1.000
_cell.length_b   1.000
_cell.length_c   1.000
_cell.angle_alpha   90.00
_cell.angle_beta   90.00
_cell.angle_gamma   90.00
#
_symmetry.space_group_name_H-M   'P 1'
#
loop_
_entity.id
_entity.type
_entity.pdbx_description
1 polymer ?
#
loop_
_entity_poly.entity_id
_entity_poly.type
_entity_poly.pdbx_seq_one_letter_code
_entity_poly.pdbx_strand_id
1 'polypeptide(L)'
;MSRLVVVTLLEDGGEEHVHLPVGDLGTGGGYTTLCGLDGGLSDTAMETKPAPRGAKVNCPNCWAIFNTCRSFRATDFDSAVKQE
;
A
#
# COMPACT_ATOMS: atom_id res chain seq x y z
N MET A 1 14.13 -2.90 2.52
CA MET A 1 13.19 -3.09 1.38
C MET A 1 11.82 -3.32 1.97
N SER A 2 10.83 -2.46 1.70
CA SER A 2 9.48 -2.72 2.19
C SER A 2 8.92 -3.97 1.50
N ARG A 3 8.25 -4.82 2.28
CA ARG A 3 7.63 -6.05 1.80
C ARG A 3 6.21 -5.73 1.32
N LEU A 4 5.79 -6.27 0.18
CA LEU A 4 4.41 -6.15 -0.29
C LEU A 4 3.43 -6.69 0.78
N VAL A 5 2.19 -6.25 0.74
CA VAL A 5 1.14 -6.69 1.68
C VAL A 5 0.00 -7.33 0.92
N VAL A 6 -0.57 -8.38 1.51
CA VAL A 6 -1.85 -8.95 1.07
C VAL A 6 -2.93 -8.37 1.96
N VAL A 7 -3.95 -7.78 1.36
CA VAL A 7 -5.19 -7.30 2.00
C VAL A 7 -6.29 -8.29 1.65
N THR A 8 -7.01 -8.77 2.66
CA THR A 8 -8.18 -9.62 2.51
C THR A 8 -9.41 -8.82 2.91
N LEU A 9 -10.35 -8.65 1.98
CA LEU A 9 -11.63 -7.98 2.24
C LEU A 9 -12.61 -9.01 2.82
N LEU A 10 -12.98 -8.87 4.10
CA LEU A 10 -13.79 -9.87 4.80
C LEU A 10 -15.27 -9.83 4.36
N GLU A 11 -15.74 -8.68 3.89
CA GLU A 11 -17.12 -8.49 3.41
C GLU A 11 -17.32 -9.02 1.98
N ASP A 12 -16.27 -9.02 1.16
CA ASP A 12 -16.31 -9.46 -0.25
C ASP A 12 -15.92 -10.93 -0.42
N GLY A 13 -16.35 -11.79 0.52
CA GLY A 13 -16.09 -13.23 0.44
C GLY A 13 -14.62 -13.63 0.59
N GLY A 14 -13.78 -12.77 1.16
CA GLY A 14 -12.37 -13.04 1.41
C GLY A 14 -11.46 -12.81 0.21
N GLU A 15 -11.82 -11.90 -0.71
CA GLU A 15 -10.97 -11.56 -1.85
C GLU A 15 -9.61 -11.02 -1.38
N GLU A 16 -8.53 -11.61 -1.91
CA GLU A 16 -7.15 -11.23 -1.57
C GLU A 16 -6.51 -10.39 -2.67
N HIS A 17 -6.02 -9.21 -2.30
CA HIS A 17 -5.27 -8.33 -3.19
C HIS A 17 -3.89 -8.03 -2.63
N VAL A 18 -2.90 -7.96 -3.51
CA VAL A 18 -1.52 -7.58 -3.19
C VAL A 18 -1.33 -6.10 -3.50
N HIS A 19 -0.94 -5.34 -2.48
CA HIS A 19 -0.77 -3.90 -2.52
C HIS A 19 0.68 -3.47 -2.24
N LEU A 20 1.00 -2.25 -2.68
CA LEU A 20 2.20 -1.54 -2.25
C LEU A 20 1.96 -0.97 -0.84
N PRO A 21 2.88 -1.11 0.12
CA PRO A 21 2.77 -0.47 1.44
C PRO A 21 3.21 1.00 1.39
N VAL A 22 2.69 1.82 2.30
CA VAL A 22 3.23 3.13 2.67
C VAL A 22 4.09 2.94 3.92
N GLY A 23 5.40 3.21 3.82
CA GLY A 23 6.34 3.10 4.94
C GLY A 23 6.85 1.69 5.21
N ASP A 24 7.54 1.52 6.35
CA ASP A 24 8.10 0.24 6.79
C ASP A 24 7.12 -0.48 7.74
N LEU A 25 6.89 -1.77 7.50
CA LEU A 25 5.94 -2.60 8.24
C LEU A 25 6.48 -3.05 9.62
N GLY A 26 7.52 -2.38 10.12
CA GLY A 26 8.38 -2.89 11.19
C GLY A 26 7.89 -2.65 12.62
N THR A 27 6.95 -1.73 12.85
CA THR A 27 6.69 -1.24 14.22
C THR A 27 5.23 -0.91 14.46
N GLY A 28 4.38 -1.93 14.62
CA GLY A 28 3.14 -1.90 15.42
C GLY A 28 2.06 -0.83 15.11
N GLY A 29 2.28 0.05 14.15
CA GLY A 29 1.32 1.02 13.64
C GLY A 29 0.55 0.40 12.48
N GLY A 30 -0.72 0.76 12.36
CA GLY A 30 -1.60 0.28 11.30
C GLY A 30 -0.93 0.34 9.93
N TYR A 31 -1.22 -0.64 9.09
CA TYR A 31 -0.76 -0.62 7.71
C TYR A 31 -1.60 0.38 6.92
N THR A 32 -0.93 1.12 6.03
CA THR A 32 -1.60 1.91 5.00
C THR A 32 -1.05 1.44 3.66
N THR A 33 -1.91 0.99 2.76
CA THR A 33 -1.52 0.71 1.37
C THR A 33 -1.35 2.01 0.62
N LEU A 34 -0.55 2.01 -0.45
CA LEU A 34 -0.32 3.19 -1.28
C LEU A 34 -1.62 3.76 -1.85
N CYS A 35 -2.61 2.92 -2.10
CA CYS A 35 -3.94 3.34 -2.56
C CYS A 35 -4.88 3.78 -1.44
N GLY A 36 -4.40 3.90 -0.20
CA GLY A 36 -5.16 4.46 0.92
C GLY A 36 -6.08 3.47 1.64
N LEU A 37 -6.00 2.16 1.37
CA LEU A 37 -6.63 1.18 2.26
C LEU A 37 -5.82 1.12 3.55
N ASP A 38 -6.47 1.48 4.65
CA ASP A 38 -5.92 1.39 5.99
C ASP A 38 -6.44 0.17 6.72
N GLY A 39 -5.67 -0.29 7.69
CA GLY A 39 -5.90 -1.55 8.35
C GLY A 39 -6.95 -1.64 9.42
N GLY A 40 -8.01 -0.86 9.29
CA GLY A 40 -9.09 -0.83 10.26
C GLY A 40 -9.50 0.56 10.71
N LEU A 41 -9.38 1.58 9.86
CA LEU A 41 -10.07 2.86 10.06
C LEU A 41 -11.21 3.07 9.04
N SER A 42 -11.22 2.34 7.92
CA SER A 42 -12.42 2.18 7.10
C SER A 42 -13.44 1.26 7.79
N ASP A 43 -14.73 1.60 7.71
CA ASP A 43 -15.85 0.78 8.21
C ASP A 43 -15.91 -0.65 7.61
N THR A 44 -15.03 -0.96 6.66
CA THR A 44 -14.89 -2.26 6.00
C THR A 44 -13.97 -3.17 6.81
N ALA A 45 -14.45 -4.35 7.17
CA ALA A 45 -13.62 -5.36 7.83
C ALA A 45 -12.52 -5.89 6.88
N MET A 46 -11.25 -5.69 7.23
CA MET A 46 -10.10 -6.14 6.45
C MET A 46 -9.07 -6.84 7.33
N GLU A 47 -8.38 -7.83 6.74
CA GLU A 47 -7.18 -8.42 7.33
C GLU A 47 -5.97 -8.12 6.45
N THR A 48 -4.78 -8.02 7.05
CA THR A 48 -3.54 -8.08 6.28
C THR A 48 -2.50 -9.00 6.83
N LYS A 49 -1.63 -9.40 5.91
CA LYS A 49 -0.40 -10.13 6.17
C LYS A 49 0.70 -9.70 5.19
N PRO A 50 1.98 -9.91 5.55
CA PRO A 50 3.06 -9.79 4.59
C PRO A 50 2.82 -10.71 3.38
N ALA A 51 3.04 -10.19 2.17
CA ALA A 51 2.89 -11.00 0.97
C ALA A 51 3.99 -12.07 0.88
N PRO A 52 3.67 -13.27 0.34
CA PRO A 52 4.65 -14.32 0.17
C PRO A 52 5.75 -13.91 -0.82
N ARG A 53 6.92 -14.52 -0.70
CA ARG A 53 8.05 -14.26 -1.60
C ARG A 53 7.65 -14.58 -3.05
N GLY A 54 7.88 -13.62 -3.95
CA GLY A 54 7.56 -13.75 -5.36
C GLY A 54 6.18 -13.23 -5.76
N ALA A 55 5.33 -12.87 -4.78
CA ALA A 55 4.06 -12.20 -5.04
C ALA A 55 4.25 -10.93 -5.88
N LYS A 56 3.23 -10.59 -6.66
CA LYS A 56 3.18 -9.41 -7.53
C LYS A 56 1.97 -8.57 -7.15
N VAL A 57 2.13 -7.25 -7.20
CA VAL A 57 1.03 -6.31 -7.01
C VAL A 57 -0.05 -6.59 -8.06
N ASN A 58 -1.27 -6.83 -7.63
CA ASN A 58 -2.44 -7.02 -8.50
C ASN A 58 -3.53 -5.96 -8.27
N CYS A 59 -3.36 -5.06 -7.28
CA CYS A 59 -4.27 -3.94 -7.08
C CYS A 59 -4.15 -2.91 -8.23
N PRO A 60 -5.24 -2.63 -8.99
CA PRO A 60 -5.21 -1.69 -10.10
C PRO A 60 -4.96 -0.24 -9.65
N ASN A 61 -5.43 0.15 -8.45
CA ASN A 61 -5.19 1.48 -7.90
C ASN A 61 -3.72 1.70 -7.58
N CYS A 62 -3.05 0.70 -6.99
CA CYS A 62 -1.60 0.76 -6.76
C CYS A 62 -0.81 0.89 -8.08
N TRP A 63 -1.23 0.20 -9.14
CA TRP A 63 -0.61 0.33 -10.46
C TRP A 63 -0.79 1.73 -11.05
N ALA A 64 -2.01 2.28 -11.00
CA ALA A 64 -2.31 3.62 -11.49
C ALA A 64 -1.49 4.69 -10.75
N ILE A 65 -1.42 4.62 -9.42
CA ILE A 65 -0.60 5.54 -8.62
C ILE A 65 0.87 5.42 -8.97
N PHE A 66 1.41 4.20 -9.04
CA PHE A 66 2.81 3.98 -9.43
C PHE A 66 3.11 4.60 -10.81
N ASN A 67 2.24 4.39 -11.80
CA ASN A 67 2.43 4.94 -13.14
C ASN A 67 2.36 6.47 -13.14
N THR A 68 1.43 7.06 -12.38
CA THR A 68 1.32 8.51 -12.19
C THR A 68 2.55 9.08 -11.48
N CYS A 69 3.06 8.44 -10.43
CA CYS A 69 4.26 8.89 -9.73
C CYS A 69 5.50 8.94 -10.65
N ARG A 70 5.57 8.08 -11.68
CA ARG A 70 6.66 8.10 -12.67
C ARG A 70 6.65 9.31 -13.59
N SER A 71 5.56 10.08 -13.67
CA SER A 71 5.55 11.32 -14.45
C SER A 71 6.13 12.52 -13.69
N PHE A 72 6.31 12.42 -12.38
CA PHE A 72 6.85 13.48 -11.54
C PHE A 72 8.35 13.32 -11.32
N ARG A 73 9.02 14.44 -11.08
CA ARG A 73 10.44 14.56 -10.76
C ARG A 73 10.61 15.07 -9.34
N ALA A 74 11.78 14.83 -8.75
CA ALA A 74 12.13 15.35 -7.43
C ALA A 74 12.12 16.90 -7.34
N THR A 75 12.15 17.60 -8.47
CA THR A 75 12.01 19.07 -8.58
C THR A 75 10.57 19.55 -8.51
N ASP A 76 9.60 18.66 -8.72
CA ASP A 76 8.18 18.99 -8.64
C ASP A 76 7.69 19.02 -7.17
N PHE A 77 8.54 18.57 -6.24
CA PHE A 77 8.28 18.59 -4.80
C PHE A 77 8.98 19.79 -4.16
N ASP A 78 8.25 20.45 -3.24
CA ASP A 78 8.80 21.51 -2.40
C ASP A 78 10.04 20.98 -1.64
N SER A 79 11.08 21.81 -1.54
CA SER A 79 12.24 21.50 -0.71
C SER A 79 11.88 21.16 0.74
N ALA A 80 10.83 21.76 1.30
CA ALA A 80 10.39 21.56 2.67
C ALA A 80 9.85 20.14 2.94
N VAL A 81 9.44 19.39 1.90
CA VAL A 81 8.88 18.03 2.06
C VAL A 81 9.91 16.91 1.86
N LYS A 82 11.15 17.25 1.49
CA LYS A 82 12.24 16.27 1.34
C LYS A 82 12.77 15.92 2.73
N GLN A 83 12.26 14.83 3.30
CA GLN A 83 12.78 14.24 4.53
C GLN A 83 13.90 13.26 4.16
N GLU A 84 15.11 13.49 4.65
CA GLU A 84 16.29 12.60 4.47
C GLU A 84 16.31 11.45 5.48
#